data_AF-A0AAD8YGK0-F1
#
_entry.id   AF-A0AAD8YGK0-F1
#
_cell.length_a   1.000
_cell.length_b   1.000
_cell.length_c   1.000
_cell.angle_alpha   90.00
_cell.angle_beta   90.00
_cell.angle_gamma   90.00
#
_symmetry.space_group_name_H-M   'P 1'
#
loop_
_entity.id
_entity.type
_entity.pdbx_description
1 polymer ?
#
loop_
_entity_poly.entity_id
_entity_poly.type
_entity_poly.pdbx_seq_one_letter_code
_entity_poly.pdbx_strand_id
1 'polypeptide(L)'
;MTKRKKHFRHFSLPANAKEDGDISLVTDATDALSSLIENWERATVDCTYADVPRELLETKNKEKLLEKASEFALFDKSTSVVSCKRTNRVVRDYIGVTGKGPLVNLEKKLLKKVCEQVDPDNLDDYFSAVETFSQEMAKANSLSYTAGTADFDSVNNFAKGEASVNEGDSNLEQARRAIEEAIKP
;
A
#
# COMPACT_ATOMS: atom_id res chain seq x y z
N MET A 1 -63.27 -5.71 36.69
CA MET A 1 -64.09 -5.08 35.62
C MET A 1 -63.33 -3.82 35.18
N THR A 2 -62.85 -3.57 33.96
CA THR A 2 -63.14 -4.11 32.63
C THR A 2 -62.10 -3.57 31.61
N LYS A 3 -61.58 -4.45 30.75
CA LYS A 3 -61.08 -4.29 29.36
C LYS A 3 -59.76 -3.57 29.01
N ARG A 4 -58.86 -4.41 28.46
CA ARG A 4 -57.82 -4.18 27.46
C ARG A 4 -58.25 -3.24 26.31
N LYS A 5 -57.32 -2.43 25.80
CA LYS A 5 -57.16 -2.18 24.35
C LYS A 5 -55.67 -2.12 24.00
N LYS A 6 -55.23 -3.11 23.24
CA LYS A 6 -53.96 -3.14 22.50
C LYS A 6 -54.01 -2.05 21.43
N HIS A 7 -53.03 -1.16 21.39
CA HIS A 7 -52.69 -0.41 20.18
C HIS A 7 -51.33 -0.87 19.67
N PHE A 8 -51.39 -1.92 18.84
CA PHE A 8 -50.42 -2.16 17.78
C PHE A 8 -50.65 -1.07 16.74
N ARG A 9 -49.66 -0.19 16.47
CA ARG A 9 -49.54 0.51 15.18
C ARG A 9 -48.09 0.93 14.91
N HIS A 10 -47.67 0.55 13.71
CA HIS A 10 -46.60 1.08 12.87
C HIS A 10 -45.15 0.73 13.19
N PHE A 11 -44.77 -0.45 12.69
CA PHE A 11 -43.63 -0.62 11.78
C PHE A 11 -43.44 0.63 10.90
N SER A 12 -42.33 1.34 11.11
CA SER A 12 -41.64 2.11 10.08
C SER A 12 -40.25 2.47 10.62
N LEU A 13 -39.27 1.64 10.28
CA LEU A 13 -37.87 2.06 10.27
C LEU A 13 -37.49 2.19 8.79
N PRO A 14 -37.20 3.40 8.27
CA PRO A 14 -36.35 3.53 7.11
C PRO A 14 -34.90 3.45 7.63
N ALA A 15 -34.43 2.24 7.90
CA ALA A 15 -33.03 1.97 8.20
C ALA A 15 -32.42 1.29 6.96
N ASN A 16 -32.23 2.05 5.89
CA ASN A 16 -31.57 1.51 4.69
C ASN A 16 -30.79 2.60 3.93
N ALA A 17 -30.17 3.53 4.67
CA ALA A 17 -29.36 4.61 4.09
C ALA A 17 -27.95 4.71 4.70
N LYS A 18 -27.63 3.85 5.67
CA LYS A 18 -26.28 3.70 6.25
C LYS A 18 -25.64 2.33 5.96
N GLU A 19 -26.40 1.41 5.36
CA GLU A 19 -26.02 0.00 5.20
C GLU A 19 -24.93 -0.20 4.12
N ASP A 20 -24.91 0.60 3.05
CA ASP A 20 -23.91 0.44 1.98
C ASP A 20 -22.51 0.98 2.35
N GLY A 21 -22.43 2.01 3.20
CA GLY A 21 -21.21 2.81 3.33
C GLY A 21 -20.07 2.13 4.09
N ASP A 22 -20.36 1.18 4.98
CA ASP A 22 -19.32 0.48 5.75
C ASP A 22 -18.81 -0.78 5.03
N ILE A 23 -19.68 -1.48 4.28
CA ILE A 23 -19.27 -2.60 3.42
C ILE A 23 -18.49 -2.07 2.21
N SER A 24 -18.95 -0.96 1.59
CA SER A 24 -18.21 -0.32 0.50
C SER A 24 -16.79 0.07 0.91
N LEU A 25 -16.60 0.51 2.16
CA LEU A 25 -15.26 0.83 2.69
C LEU A 25 -14.33 -0.39 2.76
N VAL A 26 -14.86 -1.58 3.04
CA VAL A 26 -14.07 -2.83 3.04
C VAL A 26 -13.72 -3.21 1.61
N THR A 27 -14.70 -3.15 0.70
CA THR A 27 -14.49 -3.40 -0.73
C THR A 27 -13.44 -2.45 -1.31
N ASP A 28 -13.57 -1.14 -1.06
CA ASP A 28 -12.61 -0.12 -1.50
C ASP A 28 -11.20 -0.39 -0.96
N ALA A 29 -11.09 -0.88 0.28
CA ALA A 29 -9.80 -1.21 0.87
C ALA A 29 -9.18 -2.46 0.21
N THR A 30 -9.97 -3.49 -0.05
CA THR A 30 -9.53 -4.70 -0.77
C THR A 30 -9.15 -4.39 -2.22
N ASP A 31 -9.90 -3.54 -2.90
CA ASP A 31 -9.60 -3.08 -4.26
C ASP A 31 -8.31 -2.26 -4.29
N ALA A 32 -8.08 -1.42 -3.27
CA ALA A 32 -6.84 -0.67 -3.13
C ALA A 32 -5.63 -1.57 -2.88
N LEU A 33 -5.78 -2.63 -2.07
CA LEU A 33 -4.72 -3.63 -1.88
C LEU A 33 -4.46 -4.43 -3.16
N SER A 34 -5.50 -4.87 -3.87
CA SER A 34 -5.36 -5.54 -5.16
C SER A 34 -4.62 -4.65 -6.17
N SER A 35 -5.00 -3.37 -6.24
CA SER A 35 -4.33 -2.37 -7.08
C SER A 35 -2.86 -2.18 -6.70
N LEU A 36 -2.52 -2.24 -5.41
CA LEU A 36 -1.13 -2.19 -4.94
C LEU A 36 -0.34 -3.42 -5.43
N ILE A 37 -0.91 -4.62 -5.34
CA ILE A 37 -0.27 -5.86 -5.79
C ILE A 37 -0.07 -5.85 -7.31
N GLU A 38 -1.06 -5.44 -8.08
CA GLU A 38 -0.96 -5.33 -9.54
C GLU A 38 0.11 -4.33 -10.00
N ASN A 39 0.34 -3.28 -9.20
CA ASN A 39 1.29 -2.22 -9.49
C ASN A 39 2.52 -2.26 -8.58
N TRP A 40 2.85 -3.43 -8.02
CA TRP A 40 3.84 -3.59 -6.97
C TRP A 40 5.21 -2.99 -7.30
N GLU A 41 5.75 -3.33 -8.48
CA GLU A 41 7.04 -2.80 -8.96
C GLU A 41 7.03 -1.27 -9.02
N ARG A 42 5.96 -0.68 -9.56
CA ARG A 42 5.83 0.78 -9.64
C ARG A 42 5.69 1.44 -8.27
N ALA A 43 5.02 0.77 -7.33
CA ALA A 43 4.82 1.27 -5.97
C ALA A 43 6.10 1.17 -5.12
N THR A 44 6.97 0.21 -5.43
CA THR A 44 8.16 -0.11 -4.64
C THR A 44 9.47 0.35 -5.26
N VAL A 45 9.48 0.81 -6.51
CA VAL A 45 10.68 1.34 -7.18
C VAL A 45 10.61 2.85 -7.33
N ASP A 46 11.55 3.55 -6.69
CA ASP A 46 11.73 4.99 -6.81
C ASP A 46 12.96 5.29 -7.66
N CYS A 47 12.73 5.79 -8.88
CA CYS A 47 13.78 6.14 -9.82
C CYS A 47 14.07 7.64 -9.78
N THR A 48 15.27 7.98 -9.36
CA THR A 48 15.81 9.34 -9.43
C THR A 48 16.64 9.49 -10.70
N TYR A 49 16.42 10.58 -11.42
CA TYR A 49 17.30 10.99 -12.50
C TYR A 49 18.48 11.69 -11.83
N ALA A 50 19.62 10.99 -11.73
CA ALA A 50 20.78 11.55 -11.07
C ALA A 50 21.41 12.63 -11.96
N ASP A 51 21.57 13.80 -11.36
CA ASP A 51 22.34 14.92 -11.86
C ASP A 51 23.77 14.52 -12.21
N VAL A 52 24.31 15.29 -13.15
CA VAL A 52 25.63 15.21 -13.77
C VAL A 52 26.73 14.70 -12.82
N PRO A 53 27.55 13.70 -13.21
CA PRO A 53 28.67 13.17 -12.43
C PRO A 53 29.53 14.26 -11.79
N ARG A 54 29.89 14.08 -10.51
CA ARG A 54 30.62 15.07 -9.69
C ARG A 54 31.99 15.46 -10.28
N GLU A 55 32.63 14.55 -11.00
CA GLU A 55 33.89 14.80 -11.74
C GLU A 55 33.73 15.86 -12.84
N LEU A 56 32.54 15.94 -13.45
CA LEU A 56 32.24 16.98 -14.42
C LEU A 56 32.03 18.32 -13.71
N LEU A 57 31.44 18.35 -12.50
CA LEU A 57 31.21 19.56 -11.69
C LEU A 57 32.49 20.17 -11.08
N GLU A 58 33.67 19.57 -11.26
CA GLU A 58 34.95 20.12 -10.82
C GLU A 58 35.39 21.31 -11.69
N THR A 59 35.90 22.37 -11.06
CA THR A 59 36.23 23.66 -11.70
C THR A 59 37.22 23.54 -12.87
N LYS A 60 38.02 22.47 -12.88
CA LYS A 60 39.02 22.16 -13.91
C LYS A 60 38.41 21.59 -15.20
N ASN A 61 37.17 21.11 -15.15
CA ASN A 61 36.46 20.48 -16.27
C ASN A 61 35.33 21.37 -16.82
N LYS A 62 35.28 22.65 -16.42
CA LYS A 62 34.22 23.61 -16.80
C LYS A 62 34.04 23.76 -18.31
N GLU A 63 35.11 23.73 -19.09
CA GLU A 63 35.05 23.80 -20.56
C GLU A 63 34.49 22.50 -21.15
N LYS A 64 34.92 21.33 -20.65
CA LYS A 64 34.35 20.03 -21.05
C LYS A 64 32.88 19.88 -20.65
N LEU A 65 32.49 20.47 -19.52
CA LEU A 65 31.10 20.55 -19.07
C LEU A 65 30.25 21.37 -20.04
N LEU A 66 30.72 22.54 -20.45
CA LEU A 66 30.01 23.44 -21.35
C LEU A 66 29.95 22.86 -22.77
N GLU A 67 31.04 22.25 -23.23
CA GLU A 67 31.12 21.55 -24.52
C GLU A 67 30.15 20.37 -24.54
N LYS A 68 30.19 19.49 -23.53
CA LYS A 68 29.25 18.36 -23.44
C LYS A 68 27.81 18.77 -23.15
N ALA A 69 27.56 19.86 -22.42
CA ALA A 69 26.21 20.40 -22.24
C ALA A 69 25.67 21.10 -23.50
N SER A 70 26.55 21.51 -24.42
CA SER A 70 26.18 22.11 -25.71
C SER A 70 25.99 21.08 -26.83
N GLU A 71 26.76 19.98 -26.84
CA GLU A 71 26.58 18.84 -27.75
C GLU A 71 25.47 17.88 -27.28
N PHE A 72 25.40 17.61 -25.98
CA PHE A 72 24.34 16.87 -25.34
C PHE A 72 23.50 17.85 -24.56
N ALA A 73 22.40 18.28 -25.18
CA ALA A 73 21.32 18.94 -24.46
C ALA A 73 21.12 18.27 -23.10
N LEU A 74 21.08 19.06 -22.04
CA LEU A 74 20.64 18.70 -20.68
C LEU A 74 19.23 18.01 -20.63
N PHE A 75 18.67 17.64 -21.78
CA PHE A 75 17.35 17.12 -22.06
C PHE A 75 17.35 15.93 -23.03
N ASP A 76 18.50 15.35 -23.41
CA ASP A 76 18.47 14.02 -24.01
C ASP A 76 18.21 12.99 -22.89
N LYS A 77 16.92 12.67 -22.67
CA LYS A 77 16.45 11.66 -21.71
C LYS A 77 17.08 10.27 -21.91
N SER A 78 17.82 10.05 -22.99
CA SER A 78 18.59 8.82 -23.22
C SER A 78 19.97 8.81 -22.52
N THR A 79 20.49 9.96 -22.09
CA THR A 79 21.81 10.09 -21.44
C THR A 79 21.75 10.38 -19.94
N SER A 80 20.57 10.65 -19.40
CA SER A 80 20.38 10.79 -17.95
C SER A 80 20.63 9.45 -17.25
N VAL A 81 21.55 9.42 -16.28
CA VAL A 81 21.78 8.24 -15.44
C VAL A 81 20.56 8.10 -14.53
N VAL A 82 19.68 7.15 -14.85
CA VAL A 82 18.54 6.82 -14.00
C VAL A 82 18.98 5.84 -12.94
N SER A 83 18.95 6.30 -11.70
CA SER A 83 19.29 5.53 -10.51
C SER A 83 18.01 5.19 -9.77
N CYS A 84 17.63 3.91 -9.77
CA CYS A 84 16.46 3.39 -9.09
C CYS A 84 16.83 2.74 -7.77
N LYS A 85 15.96 2.87 -6.77
CA LYS A 85 16.09 2.17 -5.47
C LYS A 85 14.76 1.58 -5.07
N ARG A 86 14.79 0.52 -4.27
CA ARG A 86 13.56 -0.01 -3.66
C ARG A 86 13.15 0.81 -2.44
N THR A 87 11.85 0.99 -2.28
CA THR A 87 11.23 1.77 -1.20
C THR A 87 10.00 1.05 -0.66
N ASN A 88 9.85 1.08 0.65
CA ASN A 88 8.68 0.57 1.36
C ASN A 88 7.60 1.63 1.62
N ARG A 89 7.85 2.89 1.22
CA ARG A 89 7.03 4.03 1.64
C ARG A 89 5.58 3.92 1.19
N VAL A 90 5.35 3.65 -0.09
CA VAL A 90 3.99 3.54 -0.66
C VAL A 90 3.25 2.36 -0.04
N VAL A 91 3.91 1.21 0.10
CA VAL A 91 3.34 0.03 0.76
C VAL A 91 2.87 0.35 2.18
N ARG A 92 3.71 1.03 2.97
CA ARG A 92 3.41 1.43 4.35
C ARG A 92 2.28 2.45 4.43
N ASP A 93 2.19 3.38 3.48
CA ASP A 93 1.04 4.27 3.36
C ASP A 93 -0.22 3.46 2.99
N TYR A 94 -0.14 2.49 2.07
CA TYR A 94 -1.30 1.69 1.68
C TYR A 94 -1.90 0.88 2.82
N ILE A 95 -1.06 0.22 3.63
CA ILE A 95 -1.49 -0.59 4.78
C ILE A 95 -1.89 0.25 6.01
N GLY A 96 -1.86 1.59 5.92
CA GLY A 96 -2.41 2.46 6.96
C GLY A 96 -1.51 2.71 8.18
N VAL A 97 -0.33 2.11 8.24
CA VAL A 97 0.55 2.16 9.43
C VAL A 97 1.22 3.52 9.64
N THR A 98 1.26 4.35 8.60
CA THR A 98 1.75 5.74 8.67
C THR A 98 0.65 6.76 9.01
N GLY A 99 -0.59 6.28 9.20
CA GLY A 99 -1.77 7.13 9.38
C GLY A 99 -2.28 7.78 8.07
N LYS A 100 -1.75 7.37 6.92
CA LYS A 100 -2.21 7.75 5.58
C LYS A 100 -2.73 6.51 4.85
N GLY A 101 -3.49 6.72 3.77
CA GLY A 101 -3.91 5.65 2.86
C GLY A 101 -5.26 4.99 3.19
N PRO A 102 -5.65 3.99 2.38
CA PRO A 102 -6.98 3.39 2.38
C PRO A 102 -7.29 2.55 3.62
N LEU A 103 -6.29 1.89 4.22
CA LEU A 103 -6.49 0.98 5.36
C LEU A 103 -6.53 1.67 6.73
N VAL A 104 -6.45 3.00 6.78
CA VAL A 104 -6.41 3.73 8.05
C VAL A 104 -7.68 3.47 8.86
N ASN A 105 -7.48 2.92 10.07
CA ASN A 105 -8.54 2.49 11.00
C ASN A 105 -9.49 1.40 10.45
N LEU A 106 -9.11 0.66 9.40
CA LEU A 106 -9.96 -0.39 8.84
C LEU A 106 -10.29 -1.47 9.87
N GLU A 107 -9.30 -1.97 10.61
CA GLU A 107 -9.48 -2.99 11.66
C GLU A 107 -10.50 -2.56 12.73
N LYS A 108 -10.45 -1.30 13.16
CA LYS A 108 -11.44 -0.75 14.11
C LYS A 108 -12.85 -0.70 13.53
N LYS A 109 -12.98 -0.50 12.21
CA LYS A 109 -14.28 -0.48 11.52
C LYS A 109 -14.81 -1.90 11.33
N LEU A 110 -13.94 -2.87 10.99
CA LEU A 110 -14.29 -4.29 10.91
C LEU A 110 -14.90 -4.76 12.24
N LEU A 111 -14.14 -4.63 13.34
CA LEU A 111 -14.54 -5.12 14.66
C LEU A 111 -15.76 -4.44 15.28
N LYS A 112 -16.16 -3.25 14.79
CA LYS A 112 -17.29 -2.49 15.37
C LYS A 112 -18.47 -2.35 14.44
N LYS A 113 -18.26 -1.84 13.23
CA LYS A 113 -19.33 -1.40 12.34
C LYS A 113 -19.78 -2.50 11.39
N VAL A 114 -18.81 -3.27 10.86
CA VAL A 114 -19.10 -4.35 9.91
C VAL A 114 -19.61 -5.57 10.65
N CYS A 115 -19.06 -5.89 11.83
CA CYS A 115 -19.54 -6.98 12.69
C CYS A 115 -21.05 -6.91 13.01
N GLU A 116 -21.62 -5.71 13.18
CA GLU A 116 -23.06 -5.51 13.44
C GLU A 116 -23.95 -5.89 12.23
N GLN A 117 -23.36 -6.02 11.04
CA GLN A 117 -24.05 -6.30 9.78
C GLN A 117 -23.87 -7.76 9.33
N VAL A 118 -23.05 -8.53 10.03
CA VAL A 118 -22.82 -9.95 9.74
C VAL A 118 -23.97 -10.77 10.29
N ASP A 119 -24.43 -11.73 9.50
CA ASP A 119 -25.43 -12.71 9.93
C ASP A 119 -24.93 -13.44 11.21
N PRO A 120 -25.72 -13.47 12.30
CA PRO A 120 -25.35 -14.18 13.52
C PRO A 120 -24.87 -15.62 13.31
N ASP A 121 -25.40 -16.30 12.29
CA ASP A 121 -25.03 -17.70 11.99
C ASP A 121 -23.64 -17.81 11.32
N ASN A 122 -23.07 -16.70 10.84
CA ASN A 122 -21.76 -16.63 10.17
C ASN A 122 -20.72 -15.80 10.96
N LEU A 123 -20.99 -15.45 12.22
CA LEU A 123 -20.10 -14.62 13.01
C LEU A 123 -18.74 -15.27 13.28
N ASP A 124 -18.71 -16.58 13.51
CA ASP A 124 -17.46 -17.31 13.76
C ASP A 124 -16.51 -17.26 12.55
N ASP A 125 -17.05 -17.48 11.34
CA ASP A 125 -16.32 -17.38 10.09
C ASP A 125 -15.81 -15.95 9.86
N TYR A 126 -16.64 -14.95 10.15
CA TYR A 126 -16.25 -13.54 10.07
C TYR A 126 -15.08 -13.20 10.99
N PHE A 127 -15.15 -13.60 12.27
CA PHE A 127 -14.05 -13.33 13.21
C PHE A 127 -12.77 -14.06 12.82
N SER A 128 -12.87 -15.29 12.31
CA SER A 128 -11.74 -16.04 11.76
C SER A 128 -11.08 -15.30 10.59
N ALA A 129 -11.88 -14.75 9.67
CA ALA A 129 -11.40 -13.96 8.54
C ALA A 129 -10.75 -12.65 9.00
N VAL A 130 -11.37 -11.92 9.94
CA VAL A 130 -10.81 -10.68 10.49
C VAL A 130 -9.51 -10.94 11.24
N GLU A 131 -9.40 -12.04 11.98
CA GLU A 131 -8.17 -12.44 12.66
C GLU A 131 -7.06 -12.74 11.65
N THR A 132 -7.35 -13.54 10.62
CA THR A 132 -6.40 -13.86 9.55
C THR A 132 -5.90 -12.59 8.84
N PHE A 133 -6.83 -11.71 8.46
CA PHE A 133 -6.50 -10.40 7.88
C PHE A 133 -5.58 -9.60 8.81
N SER A 134 -5.89 -9.53 10.11
CA SER A 134 -5.12 -8.76 11.09
C SER A 134 -3.72 -9.34 11.29
N GLN A 135 -3.58 -10.66 11.33
CA GLN A 135 -2.30 -11.36 11.44
C GLN A 135 -1.40 -11.09 10.22
N GLU A 136 -1.95 -11.24 9.01
CA GLU A 136 -1.19 -11.01 7.78
C GLU A 136 -0.85 -9.52 7.58
N MET A 137 -1.74 -8.58 7.95
CA MET A 137 -1.41 -7.15 7.93
C MET A 137 -0.33 -6.77 8.95
N ALA A 138 -0.34 -7.37 10.15
CA ALA A 138 0.72 -7.17 11.13
C ALA A 138 2.07 -7.69 10.62
N LYS A 139 2.07 -8.84 9.96
CA LYS A 139 3.24 -9.43 9.30
C LYS A 139 3.75 -8.55 8.16
N ALA A 140 2.88 -8.08 7.28
CA ALA A 140 3.22 -7.13 6.20
C ALA A 140 3.81 -5.82 6.74
N ASN A 141 3.30 -5.30 7.86
CA ASN A 141 3.88 -4.13 8.52
C ASN A 141 5.32 -4.38 9.02
N SER A 142 5.55 -5.50 9.71
CA SER A 142 6.87 -5.86 10.23
C SER A 142 7.90 -6.04 9.10
N LEU A 143 7.51 -6.79 8.07
CA LEU A 143 8.36 -7.08 6.91
C LEU A 143 8.65 -5.81 6.10
N SER A 144 7.64 -4.97 5.84
CA SER A 144 7.85 -3.70 5.15
C SER A 144 8.74 -2.74 5.95
N TYR A 145 8.60 -2.68 7.28
CA TYR A 145 9.49 -1.86 8.13
C TYR A 145 10.94 -2.33 8.02
N THR A 146 11.15 -3.64 8.09
CA THR A 146 12.48 -4.27 7.98
C THR A 146 13.08 -4.02 6.60
N ALA A 147 12.29 -4.09 5.53
CA ALA A 147 12.72 -3.78 4.17
C ALA A 147 13.26 -2.33 4.00
N GLY A 148 12.73 -1.37 4.76
CA GLY A 148 13.20 0.02 4.69
C GLY A 148 14.31 0.39 5.68
N THR A 149 14.64 -0.48 6.62
CA THR A 149 15.60 -0.20 7.71
C THR A 149 16.79 -1.14 7.74
N ALA A 150 16.63 -2.38 7.26
CA ALA A 150 17.62 -3.45 7.34
C ALA A 150 17.95 -4.11 5.98
N ASP A 151 17.06 -4.03 4.97
CA ASP A 151 17.42 -4.49 3.62
C ASP A 151 18.30 -3.46 2.92
N PHE A 152 19.55 -3.86 2.63
CA PHE A 152 20.49 -3.11 1.81
C PHE A 152 19.98 -2.88 0.37
N ASP A 153 18.92 -3.56 -0.07
CA ASP A 153 18.25 -3.32 -1.36
C ASP A 153 17.58 -1.95 -1.45
N SER A 154 17.23 -1.34 -0.31
CA SER A 154 16.75 0.05 -0.27
C SER A 154 17.88 1.08 -0.37
N VAL A 155 19.13 0.64 -0.18
CA VAL A 155 20.35 1.46 -0.18
C VAL A 155 21.13 1.29 -1.49
N ASN A 156 21.03 0.13 -2.13
CA ASN A 156 21.66 -0.17 -3.40
C ASN A 156 20.85 0.39 -4.56
N ASN A 157 21.46 1.30 -5.31
CA ASN A 157 20.89 1.80 -6.54
C ASN A 157 21.12 0.80 -7.69
N PHE A 158 20.12 0.62 -8.54
CA PHE A 158 20.19 -0.20 -9.76
C PHE A 158 19.75 0.61 -10.98
N ALA A 159 20.19 0.20 -12.17
CA ALA A 159 19.81 0.85 -13.41
C ALA A 159 18.34 0.56 -13.76
N LYS A 160 17.67 1.51 -14.39
CA LYS A 160 16.28 1.33 -14.83
C LYS A 160 16.18 0.17 -15.83
N GLY A 161 15.39 -0.85 -15.48
CA GLY A 161 15.17 -2.04 -16.32
C GLY A 161 16.06 -3.22 -15.95
N GLU A 162 16.98 -3.07 -14.99
CA GLU A 162 17.66 -4.19 -14.35
C GLU A 162 16.87 -4.65 -13.13
N ALA A 163 16.65 -5.96 -13.02
CA ALA A 163 16.09 -6.58 -11.83
C ALA A 163 17.06 -6.39 -10.66
N SER A 164 16.56 -6.02 -9.49
CA SER A 164 17.42 -5.99 -8.29
C SER A 164 17.88 -7.42 -7.98
N VAL A 165 19.12 -7.58 -7.53
CA VAL A 165 19.80 -8.88 -7.34
C VAL A 165 19.06 -9.84 -6.39
N ASN A 166 18.07 -9.36 -5.62
CA ASN A 166 17.36 -10.12 -4.58
C ASN A 166 15.81 -10.16 -4.76
N GLU A 167 15.32 -10.23 -6.00
CA GLU A 167 13.89 -10.25 -6.32
C GLU A 167 13.06 -11.41 -5.71
N GLY A 168 13.67 -12.48 -5.20
CA GLY A 168 12.95 -13.67 -4.74
C GLY A 168 12.57 -13.73 -3.25
N ASP A 169 13.40 -13.16 -2.37
CA ASP A 169 13.34 -13.40 -0.91
C ASP A 169 13.45 -12.13 -0.05
N SER A 170 13.41 -10.94 -0.67
CA SER A 170 13.46 -9.67 0.08
C SER A 170 12.30 -9.56 1.09
N ASN A 171 12.50 -8.80 2.17
CA ASN A 171 11.43 -8.57 3.14
C ASN A 171 10.23 -7.86 2.48
N LEU A 172 10.48 -7.08 1.42
CA LEU A 172 9.43 -6.41 0.68
C LEU A 172 8.56 -7.42 -0.08
N GLU A 173 9.15 -8.41 -0.75
CA GLU A 173 8.38 -9.47 -1.40
C GLU A 173 7.65 -10.38 -0.40
N GLN A 174 8.23 -10.63 0.76
CA GLN A 174 7.50 -11.33 1.82
C GLN A 174 6.31 -10.50 2.33
N ALA A 175 6.45 -9.16 2.40
CA ALA A 175 5.34 -8.28 2.73
C ALA A 175 4.25 -8.30 1.64
N ARG A 176 4.64 -8.38 0.37
CA ARG A 176 3.71 -8.58 -0.76
C ARG A 176 2.88 -9.84 -0.57
N ARG A 177 3.53 -10.97 -0.31
CA ARG A 177 2.85 -12.26 -0.10
C ARG A 177 1.89 -12.20 1.08
N ALA A 178 2.28 -11.56 2.19
CA ALA A 178 1.38 -11.37 3.32
C ALA A 178 0.15 -10.52 2.95
N ILE A 179 0.31 -9.48 2.13
CA ILE A 179 -0.83 -8.70 1.61
C ILE A 179 -1.71 -9.55 0.70
N GLU A 180 -1.13 -10.37 -0.17
CA GLU A 180 -1.86 -11.31 -1.03
C GLU A 180 -2.66 -12.34 -0.21
N GLU A 181 -2.08 -12.91 0.85
CA GLU A 181 -2.80 -13.82 1.75
C GLU A 181 -3.95 -13.11 2.50
N ALA A 182 -3.76 -11.85 2.90
CA ALA A 182 -4.78 -11.10 3.63
C ALA A 182 -6.03 -10.78 2.80
N ILE A 183 -5.91 -10.71 1.47
CA ILE A 183 -7.03 -10.41 0.56
C ILE A 183 -7.60 -11.67 -0.10
N LYS A 184 -7.08 -12.86 0.21
CA LYS A 184 -7.67 -14.09 -0.27
C LYS A 184 -9.03 -14.33 0.39
N PRO A 185 -10.03 -14.77 -0.39
CA PRO A 185 -11.36 -15.11 0.12
C PRO A 185 -11.36 -16.35 1.02
#